data_AF-A0A7J6TNE4-F1
#
_entry.id   AF-A0A7J6TNE4-F1
#
_cell.length_a   1.000
_cell.length_b   1.000
_cell.length_c   1.000
_cell.angle_alpha   90.00
_cell.angle_beta   90.00
_cell.angle_gamma   90.00
#
_symmetry.space_group_name_H-M   'P 1'
#
loop_
_entity.id
_entity.type
_entity.pdbx_description
1 polymer ?
#
loop_
_entity_poly.entity_id
_entity_poly.type
_entity_poly.pdbx_seq_one_letter_code
_entity_poly.pdbx_strand_id
1 'polypeptide(L)'
;MAVLSVDQAHPAEVQTEWRRYVDSIDQRILEALKRSMKNSLRDLSRALNGDTKTEVKPLFKLFAMLEGHHMDFNPTMNELKELLQNVCRDMTTTLTVMVRLPRHFRKEKVKDA
;
A
#
# COMPACT_ATOMS: atom_id res chain seq x y z
N MET A 1 21.27 17.71 -5.11
CA MET A 1 21.78 16.88 -4.01
C MET A 1 22.53 15.69 -4.58
N ALA A 2 23.76 15.53 -4.13
CA ALA A 2 24.77 14.61 -4.63
C ALA A 2 24.48 13.16 -4.18
N VAL A 3 23.65 12.42 -4.92
CA VAL A 3 23.74 10.94 -4.91
C VAL A 3 24.87 10.57 -5.87
N LEU A 4 26.10 10.88 -5.43
CA LEU A 4 27.32 10.56 -6.15
C LEU A 4 27.45 9.04 -6.20
N SER A 5 27.34 8.51 -7.41
CA SER A 5 28.08 7.38 -7.98
C SER A 5 28.91 6.53 -6.99
N VAL A 6 28.28 5.83 -6.04
CA VAL A 6 28.96 4.84 -5.18
C VAL A 6 29.62 3.72 -6.01
N ASP A 7 29.15 3.50 -7.24
CA ASP A 7 29.67 2.44 -8.12
C ASP A 7 30.99 2.77 -8.84
N GLN A 8 31.46 4.03 -8.88
CA GLN A 8 32.63 4.36 -9.71
C GLN A 8 33.93 4.62 -8.94
N ALA A 9 33.89 4.73 -7.60
CA ALA A 9 35.06 5.12 -6.80
C ALA A 9 35.57 4.02 -5.84
N HIS A 10 34.85 2.90 -5.69
CA HIS A 10 35.17 1.88 -4.69
C HIS A 10 35.64 0.56 -5.31
N PRO A 11 36.49 -0.22 -4.61
CA PRO A 11 36.85 -1.58 -5.03
C PRO A 11 35.63 -2.48 -5.24
N ALA A 12 35.76 -3.48 -6.12
CA ALA A 12 34.66 -4.38 -6.50
C ALA A 12 34.00 -5.12 -5.32
N GLU A 13 34.77 -5.41 -4.27
CA GLU A 13 34.28 -6.03 -3.04
C GLU A 13 33.30 -5.10 -2.30
N VAL A 14 33.65 -3.82 -2.16
CA VAL A 14 32.80 -2.80 -1.52
C VAL A 14 31.53 -2.58 -2.32
N GLN A 15 31.60 -2.55 -3.66
CA GLN A 15 30.42 -2.45 -4.53
C GLN A 15 29.49 -3.67 -4.39
N THR A 16 30.06 -4.86 -4.20
CA THR A 16 29.29 -6.09 -4.01
C THR A 16 28.55 -6.07 -2.68
N GLU A 17 29.22 -5.65 -1.61
CA GLU A 17 28.60 -5.56 -0.29
C GLU A 17 27.54 -4.46 -0.24
N TRP A 18 27.80 -3.32 -0.89
CA TRP A 18 26.81 -2.26 -1.03
C TRP A 18 25.53 -2.73 -1.75
N ARG A 19 25.67 -3.48 -2.86
CA ARG A 19 24.53 -4.05 -3.57
C ARG A 19 23.72 -4.99 -2.67
N ARG A 20 24.38 -5.90 -1.95
CA ARG A 20 23.71 -6.80 -0.99
C ARG A 20 22.98 -6.02 0.11
N TYR A 21 23.60 -4.97 0.64
CA TYR A 21 23.00 -4.12 1.65
C TYR A 21 21.75 -3.41 1.12
N VAL A 22 21.82 -2.78 -0.06
CA VAL A 22 20.68 -2.12 -0.70
C VAL A 22 19.55 -3.10 -0.97
N ASP A 23 19.85 -4.29 -1.49
CA ASP A 23 18.85 -5.35 -1.73
C ASP A 23 18.19 -5.79 -0.40
N SER A 24 18.98 -5.94 0.67
CA SER A 24 18.46 -6.29 2.00
C SER A 24 17.51 -5.21 2.56
N ILE A 25 17.90 -3.94 2.45
CA ILE A 25 17.07 -2.82 2.91
C ILE A 25 15.78 -2.71 2.09
N ASP A 26 15.88 -2.85 0.77
CA ASP A 26 14.72 -2.83 -0.14
C ASP A 26 13.68 -3.90 0.23
N GLN A 27 14.13 -5.13 0.51
CA GLN A 27 13.26 -6.21 0.95
C GLN A 27 12.63 -5.92 2.32
N ARG A 28 13.40 -5.38 3.28
CA ARG A 28 12.88 -5.00 4.60
C ARG A 28 11.80 -3.93 4.51
N ILE A 29 11.98 -2.94 3.65
CA ILE A 29 10.98 -1.89 3.40
C ILE A 29 9.73 -2.49 2.77
N LEU A 30 9.89 -3.34 1.75
CA LEU A 30 8.76 -4.00 1.10
C LEU A 30 7.95 -4.85 2.09
N GLU A 31 8.60 -5.64 2.93
CA GLU A 31 7.93 -6.46 3.94
C GLU A 31 7.25 -5.61 5.01
N ALA A 32 7.87 -4.51 5.45
CA ALA A 32 7.25 -3.57 6.36
C ALA A 32 5.97 -2.94 5.76
N LEU A 33 6.01 -2.56 4.48
CA LEU A 33 4.86 -1.98 3.77
C LEU A 33 3.73 -3.01 3.61
N LYS A 34 4.04 -4.24 3.18
CA LYS A 34 3.07 -5.35 3.11
C LYS A 34 2.41 -5.59 4.47
N ARG A 35 3.20 -5.61 5.55
CA ARG A 35 2.69 -5.82 6.91
C ARG A 35 1.80 -4.67 7.35
N SER A 36 2.18 -3.43 7.06
CA SER A 36 1.37 -2.24 7.34
C SER A 36 0.01 -2.33 6.64
N MET A 37 0.00 -2.62 5.35
CA MET A 37 -1.22 -2.77 4.56
C MET A 37 -2.11 -3.90 5.09
N LYS A 38 -1.53 -5.06 5.40
CA LYS A 38 -2.25 -6.20 5.98
C LYS A 38 -2.92 -5.83 7.31
N ASN A 39 -2.22 -5.07 8.15
CA ASN A 39 -2.78 -4.61 9.42
C ASN A 39 -3.94 -3.64 9.19
N SER A 40 -3.79 -2.65 8.31
CA SER A 40 -4.85 -1.69 7.97
C SER A 40 -6.11 -2.38 7.43
N LEU A 41 -5.97 -3.36 6.52
CA LEU A 41 -7.10 -4.13 5.99
C LEU A 41 -7.78 -4.98 7.07
N ARG A 42 -7.00 -5.57 7.97
CA ARG A 42 -7.52 -6.34 9.11
C ARG A 42 -8.28 -5.44 10.08
N ASP A 43 -7.78 -4.24 10.33
CA ASP A 43 -8.44 -3.29 11.21
C ASP A 43 -9.73 -2.75 10.58
N LEU A 44 -9.74 -2.49 9.27
CA LEU A 44 -10.97 -2.20 8.52
C LEU A 44 -11.98 -3.35 8.62
N SER A 45 -11.54 -4.59 8.39
CA SER A 45 -12.41 -5.77 8.49
C SER A 45 -13.01 -5.93 9.89
N ARG A 46 -12.23 -5.68 10.93
CA ARG A 46 -12.71 -5.70 12.33
C ARG A 46 -13.72 -4.58 12.59
N ALA A 47 -13.46 -3.38 12.09
CA ALA A 47 -14.36 -2.25 12.28
C ALA A 47 -15.70 -2.45 11.55
N LEU A 48 -15.71 -3.16 10.41
CA LEU A 48 -16.92 -3.51 9.65
C LEU A 48 -17.73 -4.63 10.30
N ASN A 49 -17.06 -5.72 10.71
CA ASN A 49 -17.75 -6.90 11.24
C ASN A 49 -18.09 -6.77 12.73
N GLY A 50 -17.47 -5.81 13.42
CA GLY A 50 -17.45 -5.74 14.87
C GLY A 50 -16.58 -6.83 15.51
N ASP A 51 -16.18 -6.63 16.76
CA ASP A 51 -15.81 -7.73 17.63
C ASP A 51 -16.60 -7.59 18.95
N THR A 52 -16.74 -8.68 19.70
CA THR A 52 -17.53 -8.72 20.94
C THR A 52 -16.91 -7.93 22.11
N LYS A 53 -15.74 -7.30 21.92
CA LYS A 53 -14.96 -6.66 22.98
C LYS A 53 -14.79 -5.15 22.80
N THR A 54 -14.97 -4.66 21.58
CA THR A 54 -14.72 -3.27 21.21
C THR A 54 -16.06 -2.57 20.94
N GLU A 55 -16.20 -1.35 21.43
CA GLU A 55 -17.36 -0.51 21.16
C GLU A 55 -17.54 -0.33 19.64
N VAL A 56 -18.74 -0.62 19.13
CA VAL A 56 -19.05 -0.53 17.69
C VAL A 56 -19.00 0.93 17.27
N LYS A 57 -17.94 1.32 16.54
CA LYS A 57 -17.82 2.66 15.98
C LYS A 57 -18.58 2.72 14.65
N PRO A 58 -19.59 3.59 14.50
CA PRO A 58 -20.30 3.72 13.24
C PRO A 58 -19.35 4.22 12.15
N LEU A 59 -19.15 3.41 11.12
CA LEU A 59 -18.31 3.75 9.97
C LEU A 59 -19.08 4.49 8.87
N PHE A 60 -20.36 4.16 8.72
CA PHE A 60 -21.20 4.67 7.64
C PHE A 60 -22.53 5.17 8.17
N LYS A 61 -23.02 6.24 7.55
CA LYS A 61 -24.35 6.79 7.74
C LYS A 61 -25.15 6.52 6.48
N LEU A 62 -26.28 5.82 6.62
CA LEU A 62 -27.20 5.52 5.54
C LEU A 62 -28.54 6.21 5.83
N PHE A 63 -29.20 6.68 4.78
CA PHE A 63 -30.55 7.23 4.85
C PHE A 63 -31.54 6.19 4.36
N ALA A 64 -32.54 5.86 5.18
CA ALA A 64 -33.68 5.07 4.72
C ALA A 64 -34.60 6.01 3.92
N MET A 65 -34.75 5.74 2.63
CA MET A 65 -35.57 6.50 1.70
C MET A 65 -36.84 5.70 1.41
N LEU A 66 -37.99 6.36 1.42
CA LEU A 66 -39.28 5.77 1.09
C LEU A 66 -39.80 6.40 -0.19
N GLU A 67 -39.93 5.61 -1.25
CA GLU A 67 -40.53 6.02 -2.53
C GLU A 67 -41.76 5.15 -2.81
N GLY A 68 -42.94 5.73 -2.58
CA GLY A 68 -44.21 5.00 -2.65
C GLY A 68 -44.29 3.89 -1.61
N HIS A 69 -44.31 2.63 -2.06
CA HIS A 69 -44.31 1.43 -1.22
C HIS A 69 -42.94 0.73 -1.14
N HIS A 70 -41.89 1.32 -1.71
CA HIS A 70 -40.54 0.77 -1.69
C HIS A 70 -39.65 1.53 -0.70
N MET A 71 -38.99 0.80 0.19
CA MET A 71 -37.99 1.33 1.11
C MET A 71 -36.62 0.83 0.67
N ASP A 72 -35.68 1.75 0.50
CA ASP A 72 -34.28 1.42 0.21
C ASP A 72 -33.33 2.31 1.01
N PHE A 73 -32.04 2.00 0.98
CA PHE A 73 -30.99 2.79 1.60
C PHE A 73 -30.26 3.65 0.57
N ASN A 74 -29.94 4.88 0.97
CA ASN A 74 -29.06 5.77 0.22
C ASN A 74 -27.85 6.16 1.09
N PRO A 75 -26.61 5.80 0.73
CA PRO A 75 -26.25 4.93 -0.41
C PRO A 75 -26.76 3.49 -0.23
N THR A 76 -26.94 2.79 -1.34
CA THR A 76 -27.35 1.39 -1.36
C THR A 76 -26.25 0.49 -0.78
N MET A 77 -26.64 -0.71 -0.35
CA MET A 77 -25.66 -1.70 0.14
C MET A 77 -24.64 -2.11 -0.95
N ASN A 78 -25.03 -2.05 -2.22
CA ASN A 78 -24.14 -2.38 -3.33
C ASN A 78 -23.09 -1.28 -3.54
N GLU A 79 -23.51 -0.02 -3.56
CA GLU A 79 -22.58 1.13 -3.63
C GLU A 79 -21.61 1.13 -2.45
N LEU A 80 -22.07 0.74 -1.26
CA LEU A 80 -21.20 0.63 -0.09
C LEU A 80 -20.14 -0.48 -0.24
N LYS A 81 -20.53 -1.63 -0.80
CA LYS A 81 -19.59 -2.73 -1.10
C LYS A 81 -18.57 -2.32 -2.16
N GLU A 82 -19.02 -1.66 -3.23
CA GLU A 82 -18.13 -1.16 -4.28
C GLU A 82 -17.13 -0.13 -3.74
N LEU A 83 -17.59 0.80 -2.90
CA LEU A 83 -16.72 1.74 -2.19
C LEU A 83 -15.63 1.01 -1.39
N LEU A 84 -16.02 0.01 -0.59
CA LEU A 84 -15.08 -0.77 0.23
C LEU A 84 -14.08 -1.56 -0.63
N GLN A 85 -14.53 -2.14 -1.75
CA GLN A 85 -13.67 -2.83 -2.70
C GLN A 85 -12.65 -1.89 -3.34
N ASN A 86 -13.06 -0.67 -3.71
CA ASN A 86 -12.17 0.34 -4.27
C ASN A 86 -11.09 0.74 -3.26
N VAL A 87 -11.47 1.01 -2.00
CA VAL A 87 -10.49 1.32 -0.94
C VAL A 87 -9.49 0.17 -0.74
N CYS A 88 -9.94 -1.08 -0.73
CA CYS A 88 -9.05 -2.23 -0.58
C CYS A 88 -8.10 -2.40 -1.77
N ARG A 89 -8.59 -2.12 -2.99
CA ARG A 89 -7.79 -2.13 -4.22
C ARG A 89 -6.73 -1.03 -4.18
N ASP A 90 -7.10 0.19 -3.82
CA ASP A 90 -6.17 1.34 -3.75
C ASP A 90 -5.06 1.11 -2.72
N MET A 91 -5.41 0.57 -1.55
CA MET A 91 -4.42 0.15 -0.55
C MET A 91 -3.43 -0.86 -1.14
N THR A 92 -3.92 -1.83 -1.91
CA THR A 92 -3.07 -2.86 -2.54
C THR A 92 -2.21 -2.31 -3.67
N THR A 93 -2.74 -1.38 -4.46
CA THR A 93 -2.01 -0.71 -5.56
C THR A 93 -0.78 0.05 -5.04
N THR A 94 -0.83 0.55 -3.81
CA THR A 94 0.32 1.24 -3.17
C THR A 94 1.58 0.36 -3.12
N LEU A 95 1.44 -0.97 -3.02
CA LEU A 95 2.57 -1.91 -3.09
C LEU A 95 3.26 -1.94 -4.46
N THR A 96 2.53 -1.60 -5.52
CA THR A 96 3.00 -1.70 -6.91
C THR A 96 3.70 -0.43 -7.40
N VAL A 97 3.35 0.72 -6.83
CA VAL A 97 3.87 2.04 -7.23
C VAL A 97 5.23 2.34 -6.57
N MET A 98 5.59 1.62 -5.51
CA MET A 98 6.85 1.86 -4.78
C MET A 98 8.06 1.56 -5.68
N VAL A 99 8.88 2.58 -5.94
CA VAL A 99 10.13 2.44 -6.68
C VAL A 99 11.12 1.61 -5.85
N ARG A 100 11.57 0.49 -6.41
CA ARG A 100 12.57 -0.40 -5.78
C ARG A 100 13.91 0.34 -5.63
N LEU A 101 14.51 0.27 -4.44
CA LEU A 101 15.79 0.95 -4.16
C LEU A 101 16.92 0.52 -5.11
N PRO A 102 17.09 -0.77 -5.46
CA PRO A 102 18.16 -1.18 -6.38
C PRO A 102 18.04 -0.53 -7.76
N ARG A 103 16.81 -0.23 -8.20
CA ARG A 103 16.56 0.48 -9.47
C ARG A 103 16.94 1.95 -9.37
N HIS A 104 16.70 2.58 -8.22
CA HIS A 104 17.04 3.99 -8.00
C HIS A 104 18.56 4.22 -7.88
N PHE A 105 19.31 3.26 -7.32
CA PHE A 105 20.75 3.39 -7.14
C PHE A 105 21.59 2.93 -8.34
N ARG A 106 21.02 2.15 -9.27
CA ARG A 106 21.69 1.84 -10.55
C ARG A 106 21.51 3.00 -11.51
N LYS A 107 22.54 3.83 -11.68
CA LYS A 107 22.60 4.74 -12.84
C LYS A 107 22.58 3.88 -14.11
N GLU A 108 21.54 4.01 -14.91
CA GLU A 108 21.50 3.45 -16.25
C GLU A 108 22.65 4.09 -17.04
N LYS A 109 23.62 3.29 -17.49
CA LYS A 109 24.52 3.77 -18.53
C LYS A 109 23.68 3.92 -19.78
N VAL A 110 23.18 5.13 -20.01
CA VAL A 110 22.75 5.53 -21.35
C VAL A 110 23.99 5.33 -22.23
N LYS A 111 23.94 4.30 -23.07
CA LYS A 111 24.90 4.13 -24.16
C LYS A 111 24.57 5.23 -25.16
N ASP A 112 25.28 6.34 -25.07
CA ASP A 112 25.39 7.24 -26.21
C ASP A 112 26.16 6.51 -27.32
N ALA A 113 25.63 6.66 -28.53
CA ALA A 113 25.95 5.96 -29.78
C ALA A 113 27.41 6.11 -30.24
#